data_AF-A0A818M488-F1
#
_entry.id   AF-A0A818M488-F1
#
_cell.length_a   1.000
_cell.length_b   1.000
_cell.length_c   1.000
_cell.angle_alpha   90.00
_cell.angle_beta   90.00
_cell.angle_gamma   90.00
#
_symmetry.space_group_name_H-M   'P 1'
#
loop_
_entity.id
_entity.type
_entity.pdbx_description
1 polymer ?
#
loop_
_entity_poly.entity_id
_entity_poly.type
_entity_poly.pdbx_seq_one_letter_code
_entity_poly.pdbx_strand_id
1 'polypeptide(L)'
;MLLNVSSLKHYLPDIFLLLESTPCPIVVFNGTHHHNDTVKLFSRHFSNYNVYWEAGSNNFGGVLIAIHRFIPVQRVDIFQNQSNIVVLDVGTTTDKFQLATCYSPPNEKLPINLFDKILERSTNTILLGDFNAKHQSWSDSIENQKGSSFQLVINK
;
A
#
# COMPACT_ATOMS: atom_id res chain seq x y z
N MET A 1 0.76 -2.03 10.18
CA MET A 1 2.00 -2.70 9.74
C MET A 1 2.14 -2.61 8.23
N LEU A 2 3.32 -2.24 7.71
CA LEU A 2 3.63 -2.25 6.27
C LEU A 2 4.71 -3.31 6.02
N LEU A 3 4.49 -4.19 5.03
CA LEU A 3 5.47 -5.18 4.58
C LEU A 3 5.50 -5.24 3.05
N ASN A 4 6.70 -5.27 2.46
CA ASN A 4 6.83 -5.82 1.12
C ASN A 4 6.97 -7.35 1.26
N VAL A 5 5.98 -8.09 0.78
CA VAL A 5 5.91 -9.55 0.96
C VAL A 5 6.58 -10.33 -0.17
N SER A 6 6.98 -9.68 -1.28
CA SER A 6 7.69 -10.32 -2.40
C SER A 6 7.06 -11.64 -2.91
N SER A 7 5.73 -11.76 -2.81
CA SER A 7 4.83 -12.87 -3.16
C SER A 7 3.94 -13.27 -1.98
N LEU A 8 2.68 -12.81 -2.00
CA LEU A 8 1.69 -13.21 -0.99
C LEU A 8 1.46 -14.74 -0.99
N LYS A 9 1.54 -15.38 -2.15
CA LYS A 9 1.32 -16.84 -2.27
C LYS A 9 2.43 -17.65 -1.60
N HIS A 10 3.68 -17.22 -1.78
CA HIS A 10 4.82 -17.97 -1.26
C HIS A 10 4.90 -17.91 0.26
N TYR A 11 4.67 -16.73 0.83
CA TYR A 11 4.81 -16.48 2.27
C TYR A 11 3.47 -16.51 3.04
N LEU A 12 2.40 -17.04 2.45
CA LEU A 12 1.07 -17.02 3.08
C LEU A 12 1.06 -17.67 4.48
N PRO A 13 1.69 -18.85 4.72
CA PRO A 13 1.72 -19.45 6.05
C PRO A 13 2.45 -18.58 7.09
N ASP A 14 3.56 -17.95 6.70
CA ASP A 14 4.33 -17.08 7.60
C ASP A 14 3.58 -15.79 7.91
N ILE A 15 2.87 -15.23 6.92
CA ILE A 15 1.99 -14.07 7.10
C ILE A 15 0.85 -14.41 8.06
N PHE A 16 0.29 -15.62 7.98
CA PHE A 16 -0.74 -16.07 8.91
C PHE A 16 -0.21 -16.10 10.33
N LEU A 17 0.92 -16.78 10.55
CA LEU A 17 1.58 -16.83 11.85
C LEU A 17 1.89 -15.43 12.40
N LEU A 18 2.44 -14.54 11.57
CA LEU A 18 2.82 -13.18 11.96
C LEU A 18 1.62 -12.35 12.40
N LEU A 19 0.51 -12.39 11.66
CA LEU A 19 -0.68 -11.60 11.96
C LEU A 19 -1.49 -12.17 13.13
N GLU A 20 -1.41 -13.48 13.37
CA GLU A 20 -1.98 -14.13 14.55
C GLU A 20 -1.17 -13.81 15.81
N SER A 21 0.16 -13.80 15.72
CA SER A 21 1.03 -13.45 16.84
C SER A 21 1.07 -11.95 17.14
N THR A 22 0.83 -11.13 16.11
CA THR A 22 0.93 -9.66 16.19
C THR A 22 -0.33 -9.01 15.62
N PRO A 23 -1.44 -8.96 16.39
CA PRO A 23 -2.68 -8.36 15.94
C PRO A 23 -2.48 -6.90 15.52
N CYS A 24 -2.75 -6.59 14.25
CA CYS A 24 -2.55 -5.27 13.67
C CYS A 24 -3.85 -4.74 13.06
N PRO A 25 -4.46 -3.66 13.54
CA PRO A 25 -5.75 -3.17 13.02
C PRO A 25 -5.70 -2.76 11.55
N ILE A 26 -4.53 -2.36 11.05
CA ILE A 26 -4.29 -2.00 9.65
C ILE A 26 -3.00 -2.68 9.19
N VAL A 27 -3.08 -3.44 8.10
CA VAL A 27 -1.97 -4.13 7.47
C VAL A 27 -1.90 -3.73 6.01
N VAL A 28 -0.70 -3.43 5.53
CA VAL A 28 -0.44 -3.06 4.15
C VAL A 28 0.64 -3.98 3.59
N PHE A 29 0.34 -4.62 2.46
CA PHE A 29 1.29 -5.43 1.70
C PHE A 29 1.61 -4.80 0.36
N ASN A 30 2.89 -4.78 0.04
CA ASN A 30 3.41 -4.49 -1.31
C ASN A 30 4.06 -5.75 -1.88
N GLY A 31 4.18 -5.83 -3.21
CA GLY A 31 4.72 -7.01 -3.88
C GLY A 31 3.85 -8.25 -3.67
N THR A 32 2.53 -8.10 -3.74
CA THR A 32 1.59 -9.22 -3.51
C THR A 32 1.59 -10.25 -4.64
N HIS A 33 2.05 -9.85 -5.83
CA HIS A 33 1.96 -10.54 -7.12
C HIS A 33 0.51 -10.75 -7.57
N HIS A 34 0.31 -11.26 -8.78
CA HIS A 34 -1.03 -11.47 -9.36
C HIS A 34 -1.66 -12.78 -8.89
N HIS A 35 -2.10 -12.83 -7.63
CA HIS A 35 -2.66 -14.04 -7.02
C HIS A 35 -4.05 -13.80 -6.42
N ASN A 36 -5.05 -13.59 -7.27
CA ASN A 36 -6.43 -13.32 -6.84
C ASN A 36 -6.96 -14.41 -5.88
N ASP A 37 -6.71 -15.69 -6.16
CA ASP A 37 -7.17 -16.78 -5.30
C ASP A 37 -6.45 -16.80 -3.94
N THR A 38 -5.19 -16.40 -3.90
CA THR A 38 -4.45 -16.23 -2.63
C THR A 38 -5.00 -15.06 -1.83
N VAL A 39 -5.35 -13.94 -2.48
CA VAL A 39 -6.02 -12.80 -1.82
C VAL A 39 -7.36 -13.24 -1.24
N LYS A 40 -8.17 -14.00 -1.98
CA LYS A 40 -9.43 -14.57 -1.46
C LYS A 40 -9.20 -15.50 -0.27
N LEU A 41 -8.15 -16.34 -0.31
CA LEU A 41 -7.80 -17.22 0.79
C LEU A 41 -7.39 -16.42 2.03
N PHE A 42 -6.58 -15.38 1.86
CA PHE A 42 -6.22 -14.44 2.92
C PHE A 42 -7.47 -13.79 3.54
N SER A 43 -8.38 -13.25 2.71
CA SER A 43 -9.62 -12.62 3.20
C SER A 43 -10.55 -13.59 3.93
N ARG A 44 -10.56 -14.88 3.56
CA ARG A 44 -11.34 -15.90 4.26
C ARG A 44 -10.73 -16.26 5.62
N HIS A 45 -9.40 -16.42 5.67
CA HIS A 45 -8.68 -16.71 6.92
C HIS A 45 -8.83 -15.56 7.91
N PHE A 46 -8.59 -14.33 7.43
CA PHE A 46 -8.71 -13.09 8.21
C PHE A 46 -10.05 -12.40 7.99
N SER A 47 -11.14 -13.13 8.25
CA SER A 47 -12.53 -12.64 8.06
C SER A 47 -12.89 -11.41 8.91
N ASN A 48 -12.04 -11.05 9.87
CA ASN A 48 -12.15 -9.83 10.67
C ASN A 48 -11.60 -8.57 9.98
N TYR A 49 -11.07 -8.67 8.75
CA TYR A 49 -10.62 -7.54 7.96
C TYR A 49 -11.47 -7.33 6.72
N ASN A 50 -11.66 -6.07 6.37
CA ASN A 50 -11.99 -5.64 5.02
C ASN A 50 -10.69 -5.58 4.21
N VAL A 51 -10.66 -6.24 3.05
CA VAL A 51 -9.46 -6.36 2.21
C VAL A 51 -9.66 -5.60 0.91
N TYR A 52 -8.76 -4.66 0.64
CA TYR A 52 -8.72 -3.83 -0.56
C TYR A 52 -7.44 -4.15 -1.32
N TRP A 53 -7.57 -4.57 -2.57
CA TRP A 53 -6.44 -5.01 -3.38
C TRP A 53 -6.47 -4.35 -4.75
N GLU A 54 -5.29 -4.11 -5.29
CA GLU A 54 -5.06 -3.79 -6.70
C GLU A 54 -3.92 -4.65 -7.25
N ALA A 55 -4.12 -5.10 -8.49
CA ALA A 55 -3.13 -5.87 -9.22
C ALA A 55 -1.88 -5.02 -9.53
N GLY A 56 -0.78 -5.70 -9.78
CA GLY A 56 0.45 -5.06 -10.23
C GLY A 56 0.37 -4.51 -11.65
N SER A 57 1.29 -3.63 -11.99
CA SER A 57 1.63 -3.28 -13.37
C SER A 57 2.46 -4.36 -14.08
N ASN A 58 3.06 -5.28 -13.30
CA ASN A 58 3.86 -6.40 -13.75
C ASN A 58 3.69 -7.60 -12.80
N ASN A 59 4.24 -8.76 -13.17
CA ASN A 59 4.10 -10.02 -12.42
C ASN A 59 4.51 -9.97 -10.93
N PHE A 60 5.37 -9.03 -10.55
CA PHE A 60 5.90 -8.84 -9.21
C PHE A 60 5.20 -7.73 -8.42
N GLY A 61 4.28 -7.01 -9.07
CA GLY A 61 3.57 -5.89 -8.47
C GLY A 61 2.42 -6.29 -7.55
N GLY A 62 1.55 -5.32 -7.29
CA GLY A 62 0.29 -5.50 -6.59
C GLY A 62 0.38 -5.11 -5.13
N VAL A 63 -0.70 -4.54 -4.62
CA VAL A 63 -0.79 -4.02 -3.26
C VAL A 63 -2.09 -4.45 -2.59
N LEU A 64 -2.04 -4.63 -1.28
CA LEU A 64 -3.18 -5.01 -0.46
C LEU A 64 -3.21 -4.14 0.79
N ILE A 65 -4.37 -3.62 1.15
CA ILE A 65 -4.65 -3.03 2.45
C ILE A 65 -5.73 -3.88 3.12
N ALA A 66 -5.43 -4.44 4.28
CA ALA A 66 -6.39 -5.10 5.15
C ALA A 66 -6.64 -4.21 6.37
N ILE A 67 -7.90 -3.85 6.62
CA ILE A 67 -8.31 -3.01 7.75
C ILE A 67 -9.36 -3.74 8.56
N HIS A 68 -9.18 -3.78 9.89
CA HIS A 68 -10.12 -4.45 10.78
C HIS A 68 -11.54 -3.92 10.59
N ARG A 69 -12.54 -4.80 10.50
CA ARG A 69 -13.91 -4.47 10.06
C ARG A 69 -14.66 -3.45 10.93
N PHE A 70 -14.20 -3.23 12.16
CA PHE A 70 -14.77 -2.22 13.06
C PHE A 70 -14.25 -0.80 12.79
N ILE A 71 -13.22 -0.65 11.96
CA ILE A 71 -12.72 0.65 11.56
C ILE A 71 -13.51 1.08 10.32
N PRO A 72 -14.23 2.21 10.37
CA PRO A 72 -14.93 2.75 9.21
C PRO A 72 -13.94 3.03 8.07
N VAL A 73 -14.29 2.58 6.87
CA VAL A 73 -13.42 2.71 5.71
C VAL A 73 -14.25 2.81 4.43
N GLN A 74 -13.82 3.68 3.52
CA GLN A 74 -14.38 3.83 2.19
C GLN A 74 -13.26 3.85 1.15
N ARG A 75 -13.43 3.12 0.05
CA ARG A 75 -12.51 3.20 -1.08
C ARG A 75 -12.72 4.52 -1.83
N VAL A 76 -11.64 5.16 -2.25
CA VAL A 76 -11.71 6.41 -3.01
C VAL A 76 -11.86 6.09 -4.50
N ASP A 77 -13.06 6.27 -5.04
CA ASP A 77 -13.45 5.78 -6.37
C ASP A 77 -12.61 6.32 -7.52
N ILE A 78 -12.19 7.59 -7.46
CA ILE A 78 -11.37 8.22 -8.51
C ILE A 78 -9.99 7.58 -8.68
N PHE A 79 -9.53 6.78 -7.72
CA PHE A 79 -8.25 6.07 -7.74
C PHE A 79 -8.41 4.54 -7.87
N GLN A 80 -9.62 4.05 -8.17
CA GLN A 80 -9.82 2.64 -8.47
C GLN A 80 -9.15 2.23 -9.79
N ASN A 81 -8.78 0.95 -9.88
CA ASN A 81 -8.12 0.34 -11.04
C ASN A 81 -6.75 0.96 -11.37
N GLN A 82 -6.13 1.67 -10.41
CA GLN A 82 -4.76 2.14 -10.53
C GLN A 82 -3.83 1.00 -10.09
N SER A 83 -3.10 0.42 -11.04
CA SER A 83 -2.14 -0.64 -10.75
C SER A 83 -1.17 -0.24 -9.65
N ASN A 84 -0.89 -1.17 -8.74
CA ASN A 84 -0.06 -0.99 -7.56
C ASN A 84 -0.51 0.10 -6.57
N ILE A 85 -1.73 0.65 -6.66
CA ILE A 85 -2.16 1.74 -5.77
C ILE A 85 -3.54 1.48 -5.18
N VAL A 86 -3.65 1.57 -3.85
CA VAL A 86 -4.94 1.57 -3.17
C VAL A 86 -5.02 2.85 -2.34
N VAL A 87 -6.14 3.56 -2.46
CA VAL A 87 -6.43 4.78 -1.69
C VAL A 87 -7.76 4.61 -0.97
N LEU A 88 -7.74 4.79 0.34
CA LEU A 88 -8.88 4.63 1.24
C LEU A 88 -9.04 5.89 2.09
N ASP A 89 -10.29 6.24 2.37
CA ASP A 89 -10.66 7.09 3.49
C ASP A 89 -10.89 6.20 4.71
N VAL A 90 -10.20 6.48 5.81
CA VAL A 90 -10.23 5.68 7.04
C VAL A 90 -10.68 6.55 8.21
N GLY A 91 -11.54 6.01 9.07
CA GLY A 91 -12.08 6.71 10.24
C GLY A 91 -13.43 7.39 9.98
N THR A 92 -13.88 8.15 10.97
CA THR A 92 -15.11 8.94 10.95
C THR A 92 -14.80 10.42 10.79
N THR A 93 -15.81 11.30 10.76
CA THR A 93 -15.64 12.74 10.48
C THR A 93 -14.53 13.43 11.29
N THR A 94 -14.34 13.09 12.57
CA THR A 94 -13.38 13.77 13.46
C THR A 94 -11.97 13.21 13.41
N ASP A 95 -11.82 11.94 13.03
CA ASP A 95 -10.55 11.21 12.97
C ASP A 95 -10.21 10.76 11.54
N LYS A 96 -10.90 11.31 10.54
CA LYS A 96 -10.77 10.91 9.13
C LYS A 96 -9.37 11.22 8.62
N PHE A 97 -8.72 10.20 8.07
CA PHE A 97 -7.49 10.36 7.30
C PHE A 97 -7.57 9.56 6.00
N GLN A 98 -6.78 9.97 5.02
CA GLN A 98 -6.59 9.23 3.78
C GLN A 98 -5.38 8.30 3.95
N LEU A 99 -5.57 7.01 3.69
CA LEU A 99 -4.51 6.02 3.61
C LEU A 99 -4.28 5.64 2.15
N ALA A 100 -3.09 5.93 1.64
CA ALA A 100 -2.67 5.55 0.31
C ALA A 100 -1.47 4.60 0.39
N THR A 101 -1.53 3.47 -0.32
CA THR A 101 -0.34 2.66 -0.57
C THR A 101 0.02 2.63 -2.03
N CYS A 102 1.33 2.60 -2.31
CA CYS A 102 1.87 2.39 -3.65
C CYS A 102 3.03 1.40 -3.60
N TYR A 103 3.08 0.49 -4.56
CA TYR A 103 4.30 -0.24 -4.89
C TYR A 103 4.87 0.26 -6.22
N SER A 104 6.12 0.72 -6.24
CA SER A 104 6.78 1.12 -7.48
C SER A 104 7.95 0.17 -7.76
N PRO A 105 7.80 -0.79 -8.68
CA PRO A 105 8.86 -1.74 -9.04
C PRO A 105 10.14 -1.02 -9.47
N PRO A 106 11.34 -1.58 -9.24
CA PRO A 106 12.62 -0.88 -9.45
C PRO A 106 12.77 -0.19 -10.82
N ASN A 107 12.26 -0.82 -11.88
CA ASN A 107 12.42 -0.36 -13.26
C ASN A 107 11.26 0.51 -13.78
N GLU A 108 10.26 0.79 -12.96
CA GLU A 108 9.10 1.60 -13.33
C GLU A 108 9.19 3.01 -12.76
N LYS A 109 8.64 4.02 -13.44
CA LYS A 109 8.64 5.39 -12.90
C LYS A 109 7.68 5.51 -11.71
N LEU A 110 7.99 6.43 -10.80
CA LEU A 110 7.02 6.82 -9.77
C LEU A 110 5.86 7.59 -10.41
N PRO A 111 4.60 7.32 -10.01
CA PRO A 111 3.44 8.03 -10.53
C PRO A 111 3.26 9.38 -9.82
N ILE A 112 4.20 10.30 -9.99
CA ILE A 112 4.25 11.59 -9.29
C ILE A 112 2.95 12.39 -9.45
N ASN A 113 2.41 12.47 -10.67
CA ASN A 113 1.14 13.16 -10.92
C ASN A 113 -0.04 12.57 -10.14
N LEU A 114 0.00 11.27 -9.82
CA LEU A 114 -1.03 10.62 -9.03
C LEU A 114 -0.82 10.88 -7.54
N PHE A 115 0.43 10.91 -7.07
CA PHE A 115 0.74 11.34 -5.69
C PHE A 115 0.27 12.77 -5.43
N ASP A 116 0.51 13.68 -6.38
CA ASP A 116 0.04 15.06 -6.28
C ASP A 116 -1.49 15.11 -6.13
N LYS A 117 -2.25 14.41 -6.97
CA LYS A 117 -3.71 14.32 -6.85
C LYS A 117 -4.18 13.72 -5.52
N ILE A 118 -3.46 12.73 -5.01
CA ILE A 118 -3.76 12.09 -3.72
C ILE A 118 -3.55 13.10 -2.59
N LEU A 119 -2.42 13.83 -2.59
CA LEU A 119 -2.06 14.80 -1.56
C LEU A 119 -2.92 16.07 -1.61
N GLU A 120 -3.29 16.53 -2.81
CA GLU A 120 -4.20 17.67 -3.00
C GLU A 120 -5.62 17.36 -2.50
N ARG A 121 -6.07 16.10 -2.55
CA ARG A 121 -7.40 15.70 -2.11
C ARG A 121 -7.58 15.80 -0.60
N SER A 122 -6.53 15.54 0.18
CA SER A 122 -6.61 15.49 1.65
C SER A 122 -5.31 15.92 2.29
N THR A 123 -5.39 16.93 3.16
CA THR A 123 -4.25 17.40 3.98
C THR A 123 -3.89 16.41 5.09
N ASN A 124 -4.80 15.51 5.47
CA ASN A 124 -4.54 14.42 6.41
C ASN A 124 -4.33 13.11 5.64
N THR A 125 -3.16 12.96 5.03
CA THR A 125 -2.82 11.80 4.19
C THR A 125 -1.61 11.06 4.75
N ILE A 126 -1.74 9.75 4.87
CA ILE A 126 -0.63 8.82 5.05
C ILE A 126 -0.40 8.13 3.70
N LEU A 127 0.68 8.51 3.01
CA LEU A 127 1.17 7.86 1.80
C LEU A 127 2.36 6.97 2.16
N LEU A 128 2.25 5.67 1.94
CA LEU A 128 3.28 4.70 2.33
C LEU A 128 3.46 3.58 1.30
N GLY A 129 4.60 2.91 1.35
CA GLY A 129 4.86 1.72 0.56
C GLY A 129 6.32 1.59 0.15
N ASP A 130 6.60 0.59 -0.66
CA ASP A 130 7.91 0.39 -1.27
C ASP A 130 7.95 1.09 -2.63
N PHE A 131 8.52 2.29 -2.60
CA PHE A 131 8.71 3.14 -3.78
C PHE A 131 9.95 2.76 -4.61
N ASN A 132 10.81 1.87 -4.11
CA ASN A 132 12.17 1.65 -4.63
C ASN A 132 12.95 2.96 -4.86
N ALA A 133 12.65 3.99 -4.06
CA ALA A 133 13.23 5.33 -4.14
C ALA A 133 14.32 5.47 -3.08
N LYS A 134 15.56 5.67 -3.54
CA LYS A 134 16.74 5.75 -2.69
C LYS A 134 17.19 7.20 -2.62
N HIS A 135 17.24 7.77 -1.42
CA HIS A 135 17.71 9.12 -1.18
C HIS A 135 18.31 9.20 0.23
N GLN A 136 19.30 10.08 0.40
CA GLN A 136 20.03 10.25 1.65
C GLN A 136 19.15 10.76 2.80
N SER A 137 18.04 11.45 2.50
CA SER A 137 17.13 11.99 3.52
C SER A 137 16.32 10.95 4.30
N TRP A 138 16.23 9.70 3.81
CA TRP A 138 15.48 8.63 4.49
C TRP A 138 16.20 7.28 4.52
N SER A 139 17.42 7.20 3.97
CA SER A 139 18.23 5.98 3.98
C SER A 139 19.70 6.30 3.73
N ASP A 140 20.62 5.53 4.30
CA ASP A 140 22.07 5.63 4.02
C ASP A 140 22.46 5.01 2.66
N SER A 141 21.59 5.14 1.65
CA SER A 141 21.76 4.51 0.34
C SER A 141 22.22 5.51 -0.72
N ILE A 142 22.89 4.99 -1.77
CA ILE A 142 23.22 5.79 -2.95
C ILE A 142 21.92 6.23 -3.61
N GLU A 143 21.80 7.54 -3.80
CA GLU A 143 20.63 8.16 -4.41
C GLU A 143 20.34 7.59 -5.80
N ASN A 144 19.06 7.39 -6.12
CA ASN A 144 18.62 7.06 -7.47
C ASN A 144 17.62 8.10 -8.00
N GLN A 145 17.38 8.08 -9.31
CA GLN A 145 16.48 9.04 -9.97
C GLN A 145 15.07 9.08 -9.36
N LYS A 146 14.57 7.94 -8.86
CA LYS A 146 13.30 7.88 -8.13
C LYS A 146 13.36 8.65 -6.82
N GLY A 147 14.44 8.52 -6.06
CA GLY A 147 14.68 9.29 -4.83
C GLY A 147 14.64 10.78 -5.09
N SER A 148 15.39 11.26 -6.08
CA SER A 148 15.38 12.68 -6.47
C SER A 148 13.97 13.16 -6.85
N SER A 149 13.21 12.33 -7.59
CA SER A 149 11.84 12.66 -8.00
C SER A 149 10.86 12.64 -6.82
N PHE A 150 11.03 11.70 -5.88
CA PHE A 150 10.16 11.57 -4.71
C PHE A 150 10.41 12.68 -3.68
N GLN A 151 11.65 13.17 -3.57
CA GLN A 151 11.98 14.31 -2.72
C GLN A 151 11.14 15.56 -3.07
N LEU A 152 10.80 15.75 -4.35
CA LEU A 152 9.91 16.84 -4.79
C LEU A 152 8.47 16.69 -4.28
N VAL A 153 8.03 15.46 -4.00
CA VAL A 153 6.70 15.18 -3.42
C VAL A 153 6.72 15.41 -1.91
N ILE A 154 7.80 15.04 -1.22
CA ILE A 154 7.95 15.20 0.24
C ILE A 154 8.05 16.68 0.65
N ASN A 155 8.64 17.53 -0.19
CA ASN A 155 8.88 18.95 0.13
C ASN A 155 7.67 19.88 -0.14
N LYS A 156 6.50 19.32 -0.46
CA LYS A 156 5.25 20.09 -0.66
C LYS A 156 4.50 20.21 0.66
#